data_AF-A0A971BXS0-F1
#
_entry.id   AF-A0A971BXS0-F1
#
_cell.length_a   1.000
_cell.length_b   1.000
_cell.length_c   1.000
_cell.angle_alpha   90.00
_cell.angle_beta   90.00
_cell.angle_gamma   90.00
#
_symmetry.space_group_name_H-M   'P 1'
#
loop_
_entity.id
_entity.type
_entity.pdbx_description
1 polymer ?
#
loop_
_entity_poly.entity_id
_entity_poly.type
_entity_poly.pdbx_seq_one_letter_code
_entity_poly.pdbx_strand_id
1 'polypeptide(L)' 'MSAELAYLWLTALSEEMLFDHGKLLHPNFRDYKILTCLDIVPIEPIIVETNDPEGPFGAKGVGEPGLV' A
#
# COMPACT_ATOMS: atom_id res chain seq x y z
N MET A 1 -9.37 9.10 0.33
CA MET A 1 -8.76 7.90 0.95
C MET A 1 -9.20 6.67 0.17
N SER A 2 -8.98 6.67 -1.15
CA SER A 2 -9.53 5.70 -2.11
C SER A 2 -8.45 5.15 -3.06
N ALA A 3 -7.17 5.36 -2.77
CA ALA A 3 -6.05 4.84 -3.56
C ALA A 3 -5.30 3.70 -2.84
N GLU A 4 -5.58 3.51 -1.55
CA GLU A 4 -4.70 2.73 -0.66
C GLU A 4 -4.93 1.22 -0.77
N LEU A 5 -6.17 0.75 -1.03
CA LEU A 5 -6.48 -0.69 -1.10
C LEU A 5 -6.00 -1.38 -2.39
N ALA A 6 -6.00 -0.69 -3.54
CA ALA A 6 -5.42 -1.27 -4.77
C ALA A 6 -3.89 -1.31 -4.69
N TYR A 7 -3.30 -0.37 -3.94
CA TYR A 7 -1.87 -0.29 -3.82
C TYR A 7 -1.28 -1.59 -3.28
N LEU A 8 -1.88 -2.19 -2.23
CA LEU A 8 -1.40 -3.44 -1.64
C LEU A 8 -1.39 -4.62 -2.63
N TRP A 9 -2.49 -4.84 -3.35
CA TRP A 9 -2.58 -5.95 -4.30
C TRP A 9 -1.57 -5.82 -5.43
N LEU A 10 -1.34 -4.59 -5.88
CA LEU A 10 -0.43 -4.34 -6.97
C LEU A 10 1.02 -4.42 -6.49
N THR A 11 1.38 -3.85 -5.32
CA THR A 11 2.74 -3.96 -4.77
C THR A 11 3.10 -5.40 -4.44
N ALA A 12 2.17 -6.18 -3.89
CA ALA A 12 2.38 -7.61 -3.63
C ALA A 12 2.66 -8.43 -4.90
N LEU A 13 2.18 -7.99 -6.06
CA LEU A 13 2.38 -8.67 -7.35
C LEU A 13 3.56 -8.10 -8.17
N SER A 14 4.03 -6.89 -7.85
CA SER A 14 5.02 -6.18 -8.68
C SER A 14 6.36 -5.92 -8.03
N GLU A 15 6.39 -5.64 -6.72
CA GLU A 15 7.63 -5.29 -6.01
C GLU A 15 8.36 -6.54 -5.56
N GLU A 16 9.63 -6.68 -5.98
CA GLU A 16 10.49 -7.78 -5.59
C GLU A 16 11.95 -7.31 -5.52
N MET A 17 12.65 -7.70 -4.45
CA MET A 17 14.08 -7.45 -4.29
C MET A 17 14.86 -8.73 -4.53
N LEU A 18 15.48 -8.84 -5.72
CA LEU A 18 16.31 -9.99 -6.08
C LEU A 18 17.77 -9.77 -5.71
N PHE A 19 18.36 -10.75 -5.01
CA PHE A 19 19.76 -10.71 -4.59
C PHE A 19 20.55 -11.88 -5.16
N ASP A 20 21.78 -11.60 -5.57
CA ASP A 20 22.76 -12.62 -5.94
C ASP A 20 24.10 -12.30 -5.28
N HIS A 21 24.68 -13.27 -4.55
CA HIS A 21 25.93 -13.11 -3.80
C HIS A 21 26.02 -11.81 -2.97
N GLY A 22 24.90 -11.39 -2.36
CA GLY A 22 24.81 -10.19 -1.54
C GLY A 22 24.70 -8.87 -2.32
N LYS A 23 24.58 -8.92 -3.64
CA LYS A 23 24.34 -7.75 -4.50
C LYS A 23 22.87 -7.72 -4.94
N LEU A 24 22.27 -6.54 -4.85
CA LEU A 24 20.94 -6.28 -5.38
C LEU A 24 21.01 -6.28 -6.92
N LEU A 25 20.21 -7.11 -7.56
CA LEU A 25 20.22 -7.28 -9.02
C LEU A 25 19.53 -6.13 -9.75
N HIS A 26 18.48 -5.54 -9.13
CA HIS A 26 17.65 -4.49 -9.75
C HIS A 26 17.64 -3.19 -8.93
N PRO A 27 18.78 -2.48 -8.76
CA PRO A 27 18.86 -1.24 -7.98
C PRO A 27 18.38 -0.01 -8.79
N ASN A 28 17.34 -0.16 -9.60
CA ASN A 28 16.85 0.86 -10.51
C ASN A 28 15.32 0.74 -10.70
N PHE A 29 14.66 1.84 -11.09
CA PHE A 29 13.19 1.89 -11.24
C PHE A 29 12.64 1.28 -12.53
N ARG A 30 13.51 0.82 -13.44
CA ARG A 30 13.07 0.10 -14.65
C ARG A 30 12.73 -1.34 -14.30
N ASP A 31 13.56 -1.97 -13.47
CA ASP A 31 13.45 -3.38 -13.12
C ASP A 31 12.77 -3.59 -11.77
N TYR A 32 12.97 -2.68 -10.80
CA TYR A 32 12.13 -2.58 -9.59
C TYR A 32 10.85 -1.81 -9.94
N LYS A 33 9.75 -2.54 -10.13
CA LYS A 33 8.52 -1.97 -10.65
C LYS A 33 7.81 -1.12 -9.60
N ILE A 34 7.89 0.19 -9.77
CA ILE A 34 7.03 1.15 -9.07
C ILE A 34 5.82 1.44 -9.95
N LEU A 35 4.65 1.28 -9.37
CA LEU A 35 3.38 1.44 -10.06
C LEU A 35 3.06 2.91 -10.29
N THR A 36 2.37 3.17 -11.39
CA THR A 36 1.94 4.50 -11.81
C THR A 36 0.44 4.69 -11.57
N CYS A 37 -0.06 5.90 -11.81
CA CYS A 37 -1.50 6.17 -11.74
C CYS A 37 -2.33 5.36 -12.75
N LEU A 38 -1.71 4.80 -13.80
CA LEU A 38 -2.40 3.99 -14.81
C LEU A 38 -2.58 2.53 -14.38
N ASP A 39 -1.85 2.07 -13.36
CA ASP A 39 -1.90 0.70 -12.87
C ASP A 39 -3.00 0.50 -11.82
N ILE A 40 -3.65 1.58 -11.36
CA ILE A 40 -4.66 1.57 -10.31
C ILE A 40 -6.01 1.10 -10.85
N VAL A 41 -6.65 0.19 -10.10
CA VAL A 41 -8.04 -0.21 -10.33
C VAL A 41 -9.02 0.71 -9.57
N PRO A 42 -10.27 0.87 -10.03
CA PRO A 42 -11.29 1.61 -9.28
C PRO A 42 -11.53 1.00 -7.88
N ILE A 43 -11.56 1.84 -6.84
CA ILE A 43 -11.80 1.44 -5.45
C ILE A 43 -12.98 2.22 -4.89
N GLU A 44 -13.90 1.51 -4.22
CA GLU A 44 -14.99 2.09 -3.45
C GLU A 44 -14.81 1.74 -1.96
N PRO A 45 -14.39 2.69 -1.09
CA PRO A 45 -14.18 2.42 0.32
C PRO A 45 -15.50 2.43 1.10
N ILE A 46 -15.69 1.45 1.99
CA ILE A 46 -16.76 1.45 2.98
C ILE A 46 -16.18 1.93 4.31
N ILE A 47 -16.65 3.09 4.78
CA ILE A 47 -16.20 3.68 6.04
C ILE A 47 -17.21 3.33 7.13
N VAL A 48 -16.71 2.72 8.20
CA VAL A 48 -17.51 2.40 9.39
C VAL A 48 -17.02 3.25 10.56
N GLU A 49 -17.85 4.22 10.95
CA GLU A 49 -17.55 5.10 12.05
C GLU A 49 -17.92 4.45 13.39
N THR A 50 -16.95 4.41 14.30
CA THR A 50 -17.14 3.91 15.66
C THR A 50 -16.26 4.71 16.61
N ASN A 51 -16.73 4.93 17.83
CA ASN A 51 -16.00 5.70 18.83
C ASN A 51 -14.89 4.83 19.44
N ASP A 52 -13.64 5.30 19.40
CA ASP A 52 -12.55 4.69 20.15
C ASP A 52 -12.47 5.31 21.56
N PRO A 53 -12.70 4.54 22.64
CA PRO A 53 -12.64 5.09 24.00
C PRO A 53 -11.24 5.60 24.38
N GLU A 54 -10.19 5.10 23.74
CA GLU A 54 -8.79 5.49 24.00
C GLU A 54 -8.29 6.59 23.05
N GLY A 55 -9.02 6.85 21.97
CA GLY A 55 -8.68 7.85 20.96
C GLY A 55 -9.12 9.26 21.38
N PRO A 56 -8.28 10.30 21.17
CA PRO A 56 -8.72 11.68 21.38
C PRO A 56 -9.91 11.98 20.47
N PHE A 57 -11.00 12.49 21.06
CA PHE A 57 -12.27 12.73 20.36
C PHE A 57 -12.88 11.50 19.67
N GLY A 58 -12.48 10.28 20.06
CA GLY A 58 -12.97 9.05 19.46
C GLY A 58 -12.23 8.58 18.21
N ALA A 59 -11.12 9.22 17.86
CA ALA A 59 -10.39 8.98 16.63
C ALA A 59 -9.67 7.61 16.60
N LYS A 60 -9.64 6.99 15.41
CA LYS A 60 -8.91 5.74 15.14
C LYS A 60 -7.81 5.96 14.12
N GLY A 61 -6.73 5.18 14.24
CA GLY A 61 -5.68 5.14 13.23
C GLY A 61 -6.19 4.52 11.93
N VAL A 62 -5.94 5.17 10.80
CA VAL A 62 -6.40 4.74 9.47
C VAL A 62 -5.30 4.72 8.40
N GLY A 63 -4.06 5.06 8.75
CA GLY A 63 -2.96 5.16 7.78
C GLY A 63 -2.40 3.82 7.29
N GLU A 64 -2.52 2.76 8.07
CA GLU A 64 -1.99 1.42 7.75
C GLU A 64 -3.03 0.39 7.28
N PRO A 65 -4.33 0.45 7.66
CA PRO A 65 -5.32 -0.53 7.20
C PRO A 65 -5.47 -0.68 5.68
N GLY A 66 -5.01 0.28 4.88
CA GLY A 66 -4.95 0.13 3.42
C GLY A 66 -3.76 -0.71 2.94
N LEU A 67 -2.74 -0.89 3.79
CA LEU A 67 -1.47 -1.57 3.52
C LEU A 67 -1.36 -2.95 4.21
N VAL A 68 -2.06 -3.18 5.33
CA VAL A 68 -2.01 -4.43 6.13
C VAL A 68 -3.17 -5.34 5.78
#